data_AF-A0A916V949-F1
#
_entry.id   AF-A0A916V949-F1
#
_cell.length_a   1.000
_cell.length_b   1.000
_cell.length_c   1.000
_cell.angle_alpha   90.00
_cell.angle_beta   90.00
_cell.angle_gamma   90.00
#
_symmetry.space_group_name_H-M   'P 1'
#
loop_
_entity.id
_entity.type
_entity.pdbx_description
1 polymer ?
#
loop_
_entity_poly.entity_id
_entity_poly.type
_entity_poly.pdbx_seq_one_letter_code
_entity_poly.pdbx_strand_id
1 'polypeptide(L)' 'MKTIPVDKLTTNFINLLEEIATTGNPIELDWQGNRFQILPVHKKSGIAQMKDE' A
#
# COMPACT_ATOMS: atom_id res chain seq x y z
N MET A 1 6.02 -11.40 1.47
CA MET A 1 5.88 -10.05 0.89
C MET A 1 6.46 -10.06 -0.51
N LYS A 2 5.84 -9.35 -1.44
CA LYS A 2 6.24 -9.29 -2.85
C LYS A 2 6.99 -7.98 -3.07
N THR A 3 8.25 -8.07 -3.50
CA THR A 3 9.10 -6.91 -3.79
C THR A 3 9.13 -6.62 -5.29
N ILE A 4 8.92 -5.38 -5.69
CA ILE A 4 8.80 -4.98 -7.09
C ILE A 4 9.75 -3.81 -7.40
N PRO A 5 10.53 -3.86 -8.49
CA PRO A 5 11.30 -2.71 -8.97
C PRO A 5 10.37 -1.55 -9.37
N VAL A 6 10.68 -0.32 -8.98
CA VAL A 6 9.76 0.80 -9.22
C VAL A 6 9.61 1.17 -10.70
N ASP A 7 10.59 0.87 -11.54
CA ASP A 7 10.47 0.98 -13.00
C ASP A 7 9.32 0.12 -13.56
N LYS A 8 8.98 -0.99 -12.89
CA LYS A 8 7.82 -1.83 -13.23
C LYS A 8 6.51 -1.35 -12.62
N LEU A 9 6.55 -0.33 -11.76
CA LEU A 9 5.36 0.23 -11.12
C LEU A 9 4.50 0.96 -12.16
N THR A 10 5.09 1.74 -13.05
CA THR A 10 4.37 2.57 -14.03
C THR A 10 3.56 1.73 -15.02
N THR A 11 4.05 0.54 -15.40
CA THR A 11 3.35 -0.37 -16.32
C THR A 11 2.19 -1.10 -15.65
N ASN A 12 2.31 -1.42 -14.36
CA ASN A 12 1.39 -2.32 -13.65
C ASN A 12 0.66 -1.66 -12.46
N PHE A 13 0.66 -0.32 -12.40
CA PHE A 13 0.26 0.40 -11.19
C PHE A 13 -1.18 0.07 -10.77
N ILE A 14 -2.13 0.11 -11.70
CA ILE A 14 -3.55 -0.16 -11.42
C ILE A 14 -3.74 -1.59 -10.87
N ASN A 15 -3.14 -2.59 -11.52
CA ASN A 15 -3.25 -3.99 -11.08
C ASN A 15 -2.67 -4.20 -9.68
N LEU A 16 -1.56 -3.51 -9.35
CA LEU A 16 -0.96 -3.55 -8.02
C LEU A 16 -1.85 -2.89 -6.96
N LEU A 17 -2.52 -1.77 -7.31
CA LEU A 17 -3.50 -1.13 -6.44
C LEU A 17 -4.73 -2.02 -6.19
N GLU A 18 -5.19 -2.76 -7.20
CA GLU A 18 -6.28 -3.74 -7.04
C GLU A 18 -5.83 -4.94 -6.16
N GLU A 19 -4.61 -5.44 -6.35
CA GLU A 19 -4.04 -6.54 -5.56
C GLU A 19 -3.94 -6.16 -4.07
N ILE A 20 -3.42 -4.96 -3.74
CA ILE A 20 -3.31 -4.50 -2.35
C ILE A 20 -4.67 -4.21 -1.72
N ALA A 21 -5.63 -3.67 -2.48
CA ALA A 21 -7.00 -3.44 -2.02
C ALA A 21 -7.75 -4.74 -1.75
N THR A 22 -7.51 -5.78 -2.56
CA THR A 22 -8.15 -7.10 -2.43
C THR A 22 -7.52 -7.94 -1.32
N THR A 23 -6.19 -7.99 -1.29
CA THR A 23 -5.47 -8.90 -0.38
C THR A 23 -5.20 -8.29 0.99
N GLY A 24 -5.20 -6.96 1.11
CA GLY A 24 -4.79 -6.26 2.33
C GLY A 24 -3.30 -6.45 2.66
N ASN A 25 -2.49 -6.99 1.74
CA ASN A 25 -1.07 -7.22 1.97
C ASN A 25 -0.23 -6.04 1.48
N PRO A 26 0.76 -5.58 2.25
CA PRO A 26 1.70 -4.57 1.79
C PRO A 26 2.49 -5.01 0.54
N ILE A 27 2.81 -4.02 -0.30
CA ILE A 27 3.73 -4.19 -1.44
C ILE A 27 5.05 -3.54 -1.08
N GLU A 28 6.15 -4.27 -1.24
CA GLU A 28 7.50 -3.73 -1.12
C GLU A 28 8.01 -3.28 -2.47
N LEU A 29 8.74 -2.17 -2.47
CA LEU A 29 9.35 -1.58 -3.65
C LEU A 29 10.84 -1.41 -3.44
N ASP A 30 11.64 -1.77 -4.44
CA ASP A 30 13.05 -1.45 -4.46
C ASP A 30 13.32 -0.32 -5.47
N TRP A 31 13.97 0.74 -4.99
CA TRP A 31 14.47 1.84 -5.80
C TRP A 31 15.93 2.09 -5.47
N GLN A 32 16.83 1.75 -6.40
CA GLN A 32 18.26 2.02 -6.28
C GLN A 32 18.86 1.47 -4.96
N GLY A 33 18.41 0.29 -4.52
CA GLY A 33 18.85 -0.34 -3.27
C GLY A 33 18.17 0.21 -2.00
N ASN A 34 17.24 1.16 -2.13
CA ASN A 34 16.37 1.60 -1.04
C ASN A 34 15.03 0.89 -1.11
N ARG A 35 14.52 0.47 0.06
CA ARG A 35 13.23 -0.23 0.16
C ARG A 35 12.13 0.71 0.63
N PHE A 36 11.01 0.69 -0.09
CA PHE A 36 9.78 1.42 0.24
C PHE A 36 8.64 0.42 0.41
N GLN A 37 7.59 0.81 1.13
CA GLN A 37 6.39 0.01 1.30
C GLN A 37 5.14 0.82 0.98
N ILE A 38 4.25 0.23 0.18
CA ILE A 38 2.88 0.71 0.03
C ILE A 38 2.03 -0.13 0.98
N LEU A 39 1.37 0.55 1.92
CA LEU A 39 0.45 -0.07 2.88
C LEU A 39 -0.98 0.09 2.39
N PRO A 40 -1.83 -0.95 2.50
CA PRO A 40 -3.25 -0.78 2.28
C PRO A 40 -3.80 0.17 3.35
N VAL A 41 -4.52 1.20 2.91
CA VAL A 41 -5.30 2.01 3.85
C VAL A 41 -6.50 1.16 4.25
N HIS A 42 -6.36 0.39 5.33
CA HIS A 42 -7.53 -0.16 6.00
C HIS A 42 -8.37 1.05 6.42
N LYS A 43 -9.61 1.15 5.92
CA LYS A 43 -10.59 2.09 6.44
C LYS A 43 -10.55 1.94 7.95
N LYS A 44 -10.00 2.92 8.67
CA LYS A 44 -10.09 2.96 10.13
C LYS A 44 -11.59 2.93 10.44
N SER A 45 -12.10 1.80 10.88
CA SER A 45 -13.17 1.76 11.88
C SER A 45 -12.60 2.42 13.14
N GLY A 46 -12.61 3.75 13.13
CA GLY A 46 -11.87 4.56 14.07
C GLY A 46 -11.91 6.02 13.68
N ILE A 47 -13.09 6.50 13.28
CA ILE A 47 -13.51 7.83 13.75
C ILE A 47 -13.54 7.65 15.27
N ALA A 48 -12.44 8.00 15.93
CA ALA A 48 -12.50 8.34 17.33
C ALA A 48 -13.64 9.36 17.42
N GLN A 49 -14.75 8.94 18.01
CA GLN A 49 -15.65 9.85 18.67
C GLN A 49 -14.77 10.68 19.60
N MET A 50 -14.33 11.84 19.13
CA MET A 50 -14.08 12.95 20.03
C MET A 50 -15.48 13.24 20.56
N LYS A 51 -15.80 12.61 21.70
CA LYS A 51 -16.84 13.09 22.58
C LYS A 51 -16.38 14.49 22.95
N ASP A 52 -17.00 15.49 22.34
CA ASP A 52 -17.02 16.82 22.94
C ASP A 52 -17.67 16.65 24.33
N GLU A 53 -16.96 17.19 25.32
CA GLU A 53 -17.36 17.26 26.74
C GLU A 53 -18.73 17.91 26.96
#